data_AF-A0A7V2RTW7-F1
#
_entry.id   AF-A0A7V2RTW7-F1
#
_cell.length_a   1.000
_cell.length_b   1.000
_cell.length_c   1.000
_cell.angle_alpha   90.00
_cell.angle_beta   90.00
_cell.angle_gamma   90.00
#
_symmetry.space_group_name_H-M   'P 1'
#
loop_
_entity.id
_entity.type
_entity.pdbx_description
1 polymer ?
#
loop_
_entity_poly.entity_id
_entity_poly.type
_entity_poly.pdbx_seq_one_letter_code
_entity_poly.pdbx_strand_id
1 'polypeptide(L)' 'MADLFVYGTLMTPAVMRAVIGRVPRSEPAELPGYRRHRLRGKVYPAVVPEPRATVAGRLYRDLTPA' A
#
# COMPACT_ATOMS: atom_id res chain seq x y z
N MET A 1 -6.32 10.86 -13.17
CA MET A 1 -6.47 9.54 -12.54
C MET A 1 -5.10 9.07 -12.12
N ALA A 2 -4.97 8.49 -10.94
CA ALA A 2 -3.67 8.11 -10.38
C ALA A 2 -3.68 6.66 -9.91
N ASP A 3 -2.50 6.05 -9.96
CA ASP A 3 -2.24 4.73 -9.40
C ASP A 3 -1.50 4.88 -8.07
N LEU A 4 -1.87 4.04 -7.10
CA LEU A 4 -1.28 4.08 -5.76
C LEU A 4 -0.85 2.68 -5.32
N PHE A 5 0.46 2.51 -5.15
CA PHE A 5 1.01 1.33 -4.49
C PHE A 5 0.82 1.43 -2.98
N VAL A 6 0.26 0.39 -2.37
CA VAL A 6 0.06 0.27 -0.93
C VAL A 6 0.74 -0.98 -0.38
N TYR A 7 1.31 -0.86 0.82
CA TYR A 7 2.18 -1.89 1.41
C TYR A 7 1.88 -2.17 2.90
N GLY A 8 0.78 -1.62 3.41
CA GLY A 8 0.40 -1.68 4.82
C GLY A 8 -1.10 -1.79 5.02
N THR A 9 -1.64 -1.05 5.99
CA THR A 9 -3.06 -1.12 6.39
C THR A 9 -4.03 -0.86 5.24
N LEU A 10 -3.68 0.04 4.32
CA LEU A 10 -4.47 0.34 3.11
C LEU A 10 -4.61 -0.84 2.14
N MET A 11 -3.84 -1.92 2.30
CA MET A 11 -4.08 -3.16 1.55
C MET A 11 -5.39 -3.85 1.95
N THR A 12 -5.97 -3.48 3.11
CA THR A 12 -7.23 -4.02 3.60
C THR A 12 -8.42 -3.26 3.00
N PRO A 13 -9.35 -3.92 2.29
CA PRO A 13 -10.49 -3.26 1.65
C PRO A 13 -11.36 -2.44 2.62
N ALA A 14 -11.57 -2.92 3.84
CA ALA A 14 -12.35 -2.22 4.86
C ALA A 14 -11.73 -0.87 5.25
N VAL A 15 -10.40 -0.83 5.42
CA VAL A 15 -9.66 0.41 5.73
C VAL A 15 -9.74 1.36 4.54
N MET A 16 -9.55 0.88 3.32
CA MET A 16 -9.66 1.71 2.11
C MET A 16 -11.04 2.35 1.98
N ARG A 17 -12.11 1.56 2.17
CA ARG A 17 -13.49 2.07 2.18
C ARG A 17 -13.72 3.11 3.27
N ALA A 18 -13.16 2.91 4.46
CA ALA A 18 -13.30 3.89 5.55
C ALA A 18 -12.59 5.21 5.23
N VAL A 19 -11.47 5.19 4.50
CA VAL A 19 -10.68 6.39 4.17
C VAL A 19 -11.30 7.17 3.00
N ILE A 20 -11.75 6.50 1.94
CA ILE A 20 -12.20 7.16 0.69
C ILE A 20 -13.64 6.82 0.27
N GLY A 21 -14.43 6.15 1.12
CA GLY A 21 -15.84 5.79 0.86
C GLY A 21 -16.06 4.64 -0.12
N ARG A 22 -15.03 4.18 -0.84
CA ARG A 22 -15.11 3.10 -1.84
C ARG A 22 -13.90 2.17 -1.79
N VAL A 23 -14.00 1.03 -2.46
CA VAL A 23 -12.86 0.11 -2.70
C VAL A 23 -12.57 0.11 -4.19
N PRO A 24 -11.53 0.82 -4.66
CA PRO A 24 -11.12 0.80 -6.05
C PRO A 24 -10.64 -0.60 -6.47
N ARG A 25 -10.62 -0.85 -7.78
CA ARG A 25 -9.98 -2.07 -8.30
C ARG A 25 -8.50 -2.06 -7.93
N SER A 26 -7.99 -3.22 -7.53
CA SER A 26 -6.58 -3.39 -7.23
C SER A 26 -6.10 -4.78 -7.59
N GLU A 27 -4.80 -4.87 -7.82
CA GLU A 27 -4.08 -6.09 -8.12
C GLU A 27 -2.86 -6.24 -7.19
N PRO A 28 -2.39 -7.48 -6.93
CA PRO A 28 -1.09 -7.69 -6.29
C PRO A 28 0.02 -6.97 -7.06
N ALA A 29 0.96 -6.37 -6.33
CA ALA A 29 2.09 -5.67 -6.91
C ALA A 29 3.34 -5.81 -6.03
N GLU A 30 4.50 -5.58 -6.60
CA GLU A 30 5.79 -5.62 -5.92
C GLU A 30 6.53 -4.31 -6.07
N LEU A 31 7.23 -3.89 -5.01
CA LEU A 31 8.09 -2.72 -4.99
C LEU A 31 9.55 -3.17 -4.76
N PRO A 32 10.36 -3.31 -5.82
CA PRO A 32 11.76 -3.69 -5.70
C PRO A 32 12.61 -2.53 -5.16
N GLY A 33 13.70 -2.86 -4.47
CA GLY A 33 14.63 -1.88 -3.89
C GLY A 33 14.16 -1.30 -2.55
N TYR A 34 13.19 -1.94 -1.89
CA TYR A 34 12.66 -1.51 -0.60
C TYR A 34 12.48 -2.69 0.35
N ARG A 35 12.64 -2.44 1.66
CA ARG A 35 12.28 -3.39 2.72
C ARG A 35 11.18 -2.83 3.61
N ARG A 36 10.25 -3.71 3.99
CA ARG A 36 9.16 -3.41 4.92
C ARG A 36 9.55 -3.77 6.35
N HIS A 37 9.36 -2.84 7.28
CA HIS A 37 9.64 -3.01 8.71
C HIS A 37 8.38 -2.79 9.56
N ARG A 38 8.28 -3.56 10.64
CA ARG A 38 7.30 -3.29 11.70
C ARG A 38 7.79 -2.15 12.56
N LEU A 39 6.92 -1.20 12.84
CA LEU A 39 7.20 -0.09 13.75
C LEU A 39 6.74 -0.46 15.16
N ARG A 40 7.57 -0.17 16.17
CA ARG A 40 7.23 -0.43 17.57
C ARG A 40 5.99 0.38 17.95
N GLY A 41 4.97 -0.31 18.46
CA GLY A 41 3.73 0.31 18.93
C GLY A 41 2.81 0.86 17.83
N LYS A 42 3.05 0.54 16.55
CA LYS A 42 2.14 0.91 15.45
C LYS A 42 1.60 -0.34 14.77
N VAL A 43 0.35 -0.25 14.34
CA VAL A 43 -0.35 -1.32 13.59
C VAL A 43 0.00 -1.33 12.10
N TYR A 44 0.73 -0.32 11.63
CA TYR A 44 1.14 -0.18 10.23
C TYR A 44 2.67 -0.25 10.08
N PRO A 45 3.16 -0.79 8.96
CA PRO A 45 4.58 -0.88 8.67
C PRO A 45 5.13 0.42 8.05
N ALA A 46 6.46 0.55 8.04
CA ALA A 46 7.18 1.50 7.19
C ALA A 46 7.97 0.75 6.11
N VAL A 47 8.32 1.46 5.03
CA VAL A 47 9.25 0.98 4.02
C VAL A 47 10.46 1.91 3.95
N VAL A 48 11.64 1.33 3.77
CA VAL A 48 12.91 2.04 3.59
C VAL A 48 13.63 1.51 2.35
N PRO A 49 14.44 2.33 1.65
CA PRO A 49 15.23 1.84 0.54
C PRO A 49 16.19 0.74 0.97
N GLU A 50 16.19 -0.37 0.24
CA GLU A 50 17.14 -1.47 0.39
C GLU A 50 17.28 -2.22 -0.94
N PRO A 51 18.40 -2.06 -1.67
CA PRO A 51 18.51 -2.48 -3.07
C PRO A 51 18.24 -3.97 -3.36
N ARG A 52 18.44 -4.85 -2.37
CA ARG A 52 18.29 -6.30 -2.52
C ARG A 52 16.98 -6.84 -1.93
N ALA A 53 16.07 -5.95 -1.54
CA ALA A 53 14.79 -6.31 -0.96
C ALA A 53 13.64 -5.94 -1.90
N THR A 54 12.52 -6.64 -1.73
CA THR A 54 11.28 -6.38 -2.45
C THR A 54 10.14 -6.39 -1.45
N VAL A 55 9.20 -5.44 -1.59
CA VAL A 55 7.98 -5.37 -0.78
C VAL A 55 6.79 -5.84 -1.60
N ALA A 56 6.12 -6.88 -1.13
CA ALA A 56 4.80 -7.26 -1.64
C ALA A 56 3.72 -6.28 -1.14
N GLY A 57 2.88 -5.83 -2.05
CA GLY A 57 1.82 -4.86 -1.82
C GLY A 57 0.64 -5.05 -2.77
N ARG A 58 -0.14 -3.99 -2.96
CA ARG A 58 -1.21 -3.91 -3.96
C ARG A 58 -1.13 -2.59 -4.71
N LEU A 59 -1.53 -2.59 -5.97
CA LEU A 59 -1.67 -1.37 -6.76
C LEU A 59 -3.16 -1.07 -6.91
N TYR A 60 -3.62 0.03 -6.34
CA TYR A 60 -4.94 0.57 -6.65
C TYR A 60 -4.88 1.36 -7.94
N ARG A 61 -5.84 1.13 -8.82
CA ARG A 61 -5.99 1.83 -10.09
C ARG A 61 -7.12 2.85 -10.02
N ASP A 62 -7.08 3.81 -10.93
CA ASP A 62 -8.20 4.72 -11.20
C ASP A 62 -8.65 5.53 -9.96
N LEU A 63 -7.70 5.98 -9.15
CA LEU A 63 -7.99 6.91 -8.08
C LEU A 63 -8.33 8.29 -8.68
N THR A 64 -9.39 8.88 -8.13
CA THR A 64 -9.90 10.21 -8.49
C THR A 64 -9.57 11.19 -7.37
N PRO A 65 -9.47 12.51 -7.67
CA PRO A 65 -9.43 13.54 -6.63
C PRO A 65 -10.65 13.45 -5.69
N ALA A 66 -10.50 14.05 -4.51
CA ALA A 66 -11.58 14.19 -3.52
C ALA A 66 -12.65 15.18 -3.98
#